data_AF-A0A561TIJ6-F1
#
_entry.id   AF-A0A561TIJ6-F1
#
_cell.length_a   1.000
_cell.length_b   1.000
_cell.length_c   1.000
_cell.angle_alpha   90.00
_cell.angle_beta   90.00
_cell.angle_gamma   90.00
#
_symmetry.space_group_name_H-M   'P 1'
#
loop_
_entity.id
_entity.type
_entity.pdbx_description
1 polymer ?
#
loop_
_entity_poly.entity_id
_entity_poly.type
_entity_poly.pdbx_seq_one_letter_code
_entity_poly.pdbx_strand_id
1 'polypeptide(L)'
;MGDLDRVIQLDAPPTVAFFLQRLGRSGRRPGTMRNCLFLALGHEGLLSAAALLLQWSRGWVEPVVAPPEPRHLVAQQLLALCLQENRVGENLWREWWGDIGPFGGGAEPVGRHLVEQGNLDRDGGLLFIGPEAARRYGYRHFMNLTAVFTAPPEFTVLNGRTEIGRTDPDLLTEQIDNPRKLFLEGRSWLVTYIDWNRERCFVEPADGGGRARWSGFGAERVRSFALARAARDVLLVRTRPCTKPSGPRSNPPRRATKTFTVFNREGRWSPVPPTETSAGGPGRGTGPTPRRRPHCQRSSSPMSTDMPYAA
;
A
#
# COMPACT_ATOMS: atom_id res chain seq x y z
N MET A 1 -15.24 -6.29 4.74
CA MET A 1 -14.95 -5.24 3.73
C MET A 1 -14.16 -5.84 2.57
N GLY A 2 -14.82 -6.34 1.52
CA GLY A 2 -14.12 -7.05 0.46
C GLY A 2 -14.95 -7.38 -0.76
N ASP A 3 -15.82 -6.46 -1.18
CA ASP A 3 -16.60 -6.62 -2.41
C ASP A 3 -17.17 -5.26 -2.85
N LEU A 4 -16.30 -4.36 -3.35
CA LEU A 4 -16.71 -3.02 -3.77
C LEU A 4 -16.89 -2.96 -5.29
N ASP A 5 -17.91 -2.25 -5.75
CA ASP A 5 -18.10 -2.03 -7.19
C ASP A 5 -17.15 -0.95 -7.74
N ARG A 6 -16.76 0.02 -6.89
CA ARG A 6 -15.86 1.11 -7.25
C ARG A 6 -15.01 1.54 -6.06
N VAL A 7 -13.78 1.95 -6.34
CA VAL A 7 -12.94 2.70 -5.42
C VAL A 7 -12.87 4.14 -5.90
N ILE A 8 -13.02 5.09 -4.99
CA ILE A 8 -12.77 6.51 -5.25
C ILE A 8 -11.56 6.92 -4.42
N GLN A 9 -10.55 7.44 -5.08
CA GLN A 9 -9.28 7.83 -4.50
C GLN A 9 -9.12 9.35 -4.64
N LEU A 10 -9.01 10.04 -3.51
CA LEU A 10 -8.69 11.46 -3.46
C LEU A 10 -7.16 11.61 -3.54
N ASP A 11 -6.69 12.41 -4.50
CA ASP A 11 -5.28 12.56 -4.90
C ASP A 11 -4.56 11.22 -5.19
N ALA A 12 -3.28 11.28 -5.55
CA ALA A 12 -2.51 10.07 -5.79
C ALA A 12 -2.08 9.41 -4.47
N PRO A 13 -2.20 8.08 -4.33
CA PRO A 13 -1.53 7.37 -3.26
C PRO A 13 -0.01 7.46 -3.40
N PRO A 14 0.75 7.23 -2.31
CA PRO A 14 2.20 7.43 -2.31
C PRO A 14 2.95 6.42 -3.19
N THR A 15 2.40 5.21 -3.39
CA THR A 15 3.04 4.12 -4.12
C THR A 15 2.08 3.40 -5.07
N VAL A 16 2.64 2.81 -6.14
CA VAL A 16 1.92 1.93 -7.06
C VAL A 16 1.41 0.68 -6.32
N ALA A 17 2.21 0.11 -5.41
CA ALA A 17 1.79 -1.03 -4.59
C ALA A 17 0.50 -0.72 -3.79
N PHE A 18 0.44 0.45 -3.14
CA PHE A 18 -0.74 0.87 -2.37
C PHE A 18 -1.95 1.10 -3.28
N PHE A 19 -1.74 1.68 -4.47
CA PHE A 19 -2.80 1.78 -5.49
C PHE A 19 -3.34 0.40 -5.89
N LEU A 20 -2.47 -0.58 -6.16
CA LEU A 20 -2.87 -1.92 -6.57
C LEU A 20 -3.64 -2.66 -5.47
N GLN A 21 -3.23 -2.50 -4.21
CA GLN A 21 -3.96 -3.04 -3.06
C GLN A 21 -5.39 -2.47 -2.99
N ARG A 22 -5.54 -1.16 -3.19
CA ARG A 22 -6.85 -0.49 -3.24
C ARG A 22 -7.68 -0.94 -4.45
N LEU A 23 -7.10 -0.95 -5.64
CA LEU A 23 -7.77 -1.42 -6.86
C LEU A 23 -8.28 -2.86 -6.71
N GLY A 24 -7.49 -3.72 -6.04
CA GLY A 24 -7.82 -5.10 -5.74
C GLY A 24 -8.97 -5.31 -4.74
N ARG A 25 -9.49 -4.24 -4.12
CA ARG A 25 -10.73 -4.26 -3.33
C ARG A 25 -11.99 -4.20 -4.21
N SER A 26 -11.84 -3.84 -5.49
CA SER A 26 -12.95 -3.75 -6.44
C SER A 26 -12.96 -4.87 -7.47
N GLY A 27 -14.12 -5.13 -8.07
CA GLY A 27 -14.23 -5.94 -9.29
C GLY A 27 -13.84 -7.41 -9.11
N ARG A 28 -14.23 -8.02 -7.99
CA ARG A 28 -13.99 -9.45 -7.69
C ARG A 28 -15.08 -10.39 -8.20
N ARG A 29 -16.27 -9.87 -8.52
CA ARG A 29 -17.40 -10.67 -9.02
C ARG A 29 -17.25 -10.99 -10.51
N PRO A 30 -17.67 -12.17 -10.97
CA PRO A 30 -17.81 -12.46 -12.39
C PRO A 30 -18.64 -11.37 -13.09
N GLY A 31 -18.17 -10.86 -14.23
CA GLY A 31 -18.84 -9.79 -14.97
C GLY A 31 -18.59 -8.36 -14.46
N THR A 32 -17.83 -8.17 -13.38
CA THR A 32 -17.42 -6.84 -12.90
C THR A 32 -15.99 -6.49 -13.32
N MET A 33 -15.73 -5.21 -13.55
CA MET A 33 -14.38 -4.71 -13.85
C MET A 33 -13.79 -4.02 -12.63
N ARG A 34 -12.50 -4.24 -12.38
CA ARG A 34 -11.74 -3.48 -11.37
C ARG A 34 -11.73 -2.01 -11.78
N ASN A 35 -12.14 -1.13 -10.86
CA ASN A 35 -12.28 0.29 -11.16
C ASN A 35 -11.87 1.14 -9.96
N CYS A 36 -10.96 2.07 -10.23
CA CYS A 36 -10.53 3.08 -9.28
C CYS A 36 -10.58 4.45 -9.98
N LEU A 37 -11.42 5.34 -9.46
CA LEU A 37 -11.52 6.73 -9.90
C LEU A 37 -10.58 7.60 -9.08
N PHE A 38 -9.71 8.35 -9.74
CA PHE A 38 -8.87 9.36 -9.11
C PHE A 38 -9.54 10.73 -9.20
N LEU A 39 -9.66 11.40 -8.06
CA LEU A 39 -10.11 12.78 -7.93
C LEU A 39 -8.94 13.62 -7.43
N ALA A 40 -8.25 14.28 -8.34
CA ALA A 40 -7.15 15.18 -8.01
C ALA A 40 -7.68 16.51 -7.48
N LEU A 41 -7.20 16.93 -6.32
CA LEU A 41 -7.63 18.18 -5.66
C LEU A 41 -6.89 19.41 -6.23
N GLY A 42 -5.80 19.20 -6.95
CA GLY A 42 -5.03 20.26 -7.60
C GLY A 42 -4.04 19.74 -8.64
N HIS A 43 -3.29 20.66 -9.24
CA HIS A 43 -2.32 20.36 -10.30
C HIS A 43 -1.26 19.33 -9.88
N GLU A 44 -0.74 19.46 -8.65
CA GLU A 44 0.25 18.53 -8.09
C GLU A 44 -0.33 17.12 -7.89
N GLY A 45 -1.58 17.04 -7.41
CA GLY A 45 -2.29 15.78 -7.24
C GLY A 45 -2.55 15.09 -8.58
N LEU A 46 -2.93 15.87 -9.61
CA LEU A 46 -3.13 15.36 -10.96
C LEU A 46 -1.84 14.84 -11.58
N LEU A 47 -0.74 15.61 -11.46
CA LEU A 47 0.57 15.19 -11.95
C LEU A 47 1.04 13.92 -11.25
N SER A 48 0.80 13.81 -9.94
CA SER A 48 1.11 12.61 -9.16
C SER A 48 0.31 11.39 -9.65
N ALA A 49 -0.99 11.56 -9.88
CA ALA A 49 -1.86 10.49 -10.36
C ALA A 49 -1.44 10.04 -11.76
N ALA A 50 -1.16 10.98 -12.65
CA ALA A 50 -0.66 10.69 -14.00
C ALA A 50 0.68 9.95 -13.97
N ALA A 51 1.63 10.37 -13.14
CA ALA A 51 2.94 9.73 -12.98
C ALA A 51 2.80 8.29 -12.45
N LEU A 52 1.94 8.09 -11.45
CA LEU A 52 1.66 6.77 -10.88
C LEU A 52 1.02 5.83 -11.91
N LEU A 53 0.00 6.29 -12.62
CA LEU A 53 -0.67 5.53 -13.68
C LEU A 53 0.28 5.21 -14.84
N LEU A 54 1.19 6.14 -15.17
CA LEU A 54 2.22 5.90 -16.18
C LEU A 54 3.17 4.77 -15.75
N GLN A 55 3.65 4.77 -14.50
CA GLN A 55 4.50 3.66 -14.02
C GLN A 55 3.78 2.34 -13.95
N TRP A 56 2.52 2.34 -13.49
CA TRP A 56 1.70 1.15 -13.53
C TRP A 56 1.51 0.61 -14.96
N SER A 57 1.27 1.49 -15.94
CA SER A 57 1.16 1.10 -17.35
C SER A 57 2.45 0.52 -17.93
N ARG A 58 3.60 0.87 -17.34
CA ARG A 58 4.93 0.31 -17.68
C ARG A 58 5.22 -1.00 -16.94
N GLY A 59 4.29 -1.50 -16.12
CA GLY A 59 4.46 -2.71 -15.31
C GLY A 59 5.40 -2.53 -14.12
N TRP A 60 5.70 -1.29 -13.72
CA TRP A 60 6.59 -1.01 -12.60
C TRP A 60 5.82 -0.93 -11.28
N VAL A 61 6.39 -1.53 -10.24
CA VAL A 61 5.98 -1.44 -8.84
C VAL A 61 7.24 -1.20 -8.01
N GLU A 62 7.11 -0.48 -6.90
CA GLU A 62 8.22 -0.21 -5.98
C GLU A 62 8.91 -1.53 -5.55
N PRO A 63 10.26 -1.61 -5.60
CA PRO A 63 10.97 -2.78 -5.07
C PRO A 63 10.85 -2.81 -3.54
N VAL A 64 10.69 -4.02 -3.00
CA VAL A 64 10.78 -4.25 -1.55
C VAL A 64 12.24 -4.51 -1.22
N VAL A 65 12.91 -3.51 -0.67
CA VAL A 65 14.31 -3.61 -0.23
C VAL A 65 14.31 -3.71 1.30
N ALA A 66 14.74 -4.85 1.84
CA ALA A 66 14.96 -4.97 3.26
C ALA A 66 16.14 -4.07 3.69
N PRO A 67 16.09 -3.45 4.89
CA PRO A 67 17.25 -2.80 5.47
C PRO A 67 18.44 -3.77 5.51
N PRO A 68 19.66 -3.33 5.15
CA PRO A 68 20.78 -4.25 4.94
C PRO A 68 21.22 -4.97 6.22
N GLU A 69 21.15 -4.30 7.37
CA GLU A 69 21.59 -4.86 8.65
C GLU A 69 20.67 -4.42 9.81
N PRO A 70 19.50 -5.06 10.00
CA PRO A 70 18.59 -4.72 11.10
C PRO A 70 19.09 -5.32 12.43
N ARG A 71 20.26 -4.89 12.91
CA ARG A 71 20.93 -5.45 14.11
C ARG A 71 20.07 -5.39 15.36
N HIS A 72 19.19 -4.40 15.47
CA HIS A 72 18.22 -4.29 16.56
C HIS A 72 17.20 -5.42 16.56
N LEU A 73 16.75 -5.89 15.39
CA LEU A 73 15.87 -7.05 15.29
C LEU A 73 16.59 -8.33 15.70
N VAL A 74 17.86 -8.49 15.29
CA VAL A 74 18.69 -9.63 15.72
C VAL A 74 18.80 -9.66 17.25
N ALA A 75 19.10 -8.51 17.86
CA ALA A 75 19.21 -8.39 19.31
C ALA A 75 17.89 -8.75 20.02
N GLN A 76 16.77 -8.18 19.54
CA GLN A 76 15.44 -8.43 20.08
C GLN A 76 15.05 -9.91 19.97
N GLN A 77 15.28 -10.53 18.82
CA GLN A 77 14.91 -11.92 18.56
C GLN A 77 15.79 -12.90 19.34
N LEU A 78 17.08 -12.61 19.52
CA LEU A 78 17.95 -13.42 20.37
C LEU A 78 17.54 -13.36 21.85
N LEU A 79 17.20 -12.18 22.37
CA LEU A 79 16.64 -12.03 23.72
C LEU A 79 15.31 -12.78 23.85
N ALA A 80 14.43 -12.67 22.86
CA ALA A 80 13.16 -13.40 22.85
C ALA A 80 13.35 -14.92 22.85
N LEU A 81 14.32 -15.43 22.08
CA LEU A 81 14.65 -16.85 22.06
C LEU A 81 15.18 -17.33 23.42
N CYS A 82 16.05 -16.56 24.07
CA CYS A 82 16.53 -16.88 25.41
C CYS A 82 15.41 -16.86 26.46
N LEU A 83 14.40 -16.01 26.27
CA LEU A 83 13.20 -15.98 27.12
C LEU A 83 12.29 -17.19 26.87
N GLN A 84 12.15 -17.62 25.61
CA GLN A 84 11.30 -18.75 25.23
C GLN A 84 11.89 -20.09 25.73
N GLU A 85 13.17 -20.32 25.46
CA GLU A 85 13.83 -21.60 25.73
C GLU A 85 14.51 -21.66 27.11
N ASN A 86 14.52 -20.54 27.86
CA ASN A 86 15.28 -20.27 29.09
C ASN A 86 16.81 -20.33 28.92
N ARG A 87 17.34 -21.24 28.09
CA ARG A 87 18.76 -21.43 27.82
C ARG A 87 18.96 -21.84 26.36
N VAL A 88 19.89 -21.18 25.68
CA VAL A 88 20.18 -21.43 24.25
C VAL A 88 21.67 -21.67 24.05
N GLY A 89 22.06 -22.65 23.24
CA GLY A 89 23.47 -22.86 22.92
C GLY A 89 24.08 -21.66 22.20
N GLU A 90 25.20 -21.14 22.69
CA GLU A 90 25.88 -19.95 22.14
C GLU A 90 26.29 -20.12 20.67
N ASN A 91 26.60 -21.35 20.26
CA ASN A 91 26.98 -21.65 18.88
C ASN A 91 25.78 -22.05 18.00
N LEU A 92 24.63 -22.36 18.62
CA LEU A 92 23.46 -22.96 17.96
C LEU A 92 22.31 -21.97 17.74
N TRP A 93 22.27 -20.85 18.47
CA TRP A 93 21.13 -19.92 18.38
C TRP A 93 20.89 -19.40 16.96
N ARG A 94 21.92 -19.30 16.11
CA ARG A 94 21.77 -18.87 14.70
C ARG A 94 20.97 -19.85 13.87
N GLU A 95 21.03 -21.15 14.19
CA GLU A 95 20.35 -22.21 13.43
C GLU A 95 18.82 -22.10 13.51
N TRP A 96 18.30 -21.43 14.55
CA TRP A 96 16.87 -21.20 14.75
C TRP A 96 16.20 -20.40 13.63
N TRP A 97 16.96 -19.57 12.91
CA TRP A 97 16.43 -18.72 11.84
C TRP A 97 16.85 -19.18 10.43
N GLY A 98 17.57 -20.31 10.30
CA GLY A 98 18.02 -20.85 9.02
C GLY A 98 18.76 -19.82 8.17
N ASP A 99 18.39 -19.71 6.89
CA ASP A 99 19.05 -18.84 5.91
C ASP A 99 18.54 -17.39 5.90
N ILE A 100 17.87 -16.94 6.98
CA ILE A 100 17.43 -15.54 7.09
C ILE A 100 18.65 -14.64 7.30
N GLY A 101 19.05 -13.92 6.23
CA GLY A 101 20.30 -13.16 6.13
C GLY A 101 20.78 -12.42 7.38
N PRO A 102 19.94 -11.61 8.07
CA PRO A 102 20.33 -10.90 9.29
C PRO A 102 20.87 -11.79 10.43
N PHE A 103 20.54 -13.08 10.47
CA PHE A 103 20.96 -14.03 11.52
C PHE A 103 22.22 -14.86 11.15
N GLY A 104 22.81 -14.60 9.98
CA GLY A 104 24.04 -15.24 9.52
C GLY A 104 25.30 -14.74 10.26
N GLY A 105 26.47 -14.83 9.61
CA GLY A 105 27.76 -14.45 10.22
C GLY A 105 27.82 -13.01 10.77
N GLY A 106 27.06 -12.09 10.18
CA GLY A 106 26.96 -10.70 10.65
C GLY A 106 26.26 -10.52 12.01
N ALA A 107 25.64 -11.57 12.55
CA ALA A 107 24.89 -11.54 13.80
C ALA A 107 25.75 -11.79 15.05
N GLU A 108 26.94 -12.38 14.90
CA GLU A 108 27.83 -12.71 16.03
C GLU A 108 28.24 -11.48 16.87
N PRO A 109 28.61 -10.33 16.26
CA PRO A 109 28.91 -9.12 17.02
C PRO A 109 27.73 -8.65 17.89
N VAL A 110 26.48 -8.91 17.46
CA VAL A 110 25.28 -8.54 18.22
C VAL A 110 25.14 -9.41 19.46
N GLY A 111 25.31 -10.73 19.32
CA GLY A 111 25.30 -11.65 20.47
C GLY A 111 26.40 -11.33 21.49
N ARG A 112 27.62 -11.08 21.00
CA ARG A 112 28.74 -10.65 21.85
C ARG A 112 28.44 -9.36 22.59
N HIS A 113 27.92 -8.35 21.88
CA HIS A 113 27.55 -7.07 22.48
C HIS A 113 26.46 -7.24 23.55
N LEU A 114 25.48 -8.11 23.35
CA LEU A 114 24.45 -8.38 24.35
C LEU A 114 25.03 -9.00 25.63
N VAL A 115 26.04 -9.86 25.51
CA VAL A 115 26.77 -10.42 26.65
C VAL A 115 27.61 -9.36 27.35
N GLU A 116 28.39 -8.58 26.60
CA GLU A 116 29.23 -7.49 27.15
C GLU A 116 28.41 -6.44 27.92
N GLN A 117 27.17 -6.18 27.48
CA GLN A 117 26.27 -5.22 28.12
C GLN A 117 25.40 -5.84 29.22
N GLY A 118 25.59 -7.13 29.57
CA GLY A 118 24.82 -7.84 30.61
C GLY A 118 23.34 -8.09 30.26
N ASN A 119 22.96 -7.92 28.99
CA ASN A 119 21.61 -8.25 28.53
C ASN A 119 21.45 -9.77 28.36
N LEU A 120 22.53 -10.47 28.04
CA LEU A 120 22.65 -11.91 28.09
C LEU A 120 23.78 -12.30 29.04
N ASP A 121 23.59 -13.39 29.77
CA ASP A 121 24.66 -14.03 30.53
C ASP A 121 25.04 -15.36 29.88
N ARG A 122 26.27 -15.80 30.12
CA ARG A 122 26.83 -17.04 29.58
C ARG A 122 27.29 -17.95 30.72
N ASP A 123 26.82 -19.19 30.70
CA ASP A 123 27.27 -20.26 31.60
C ASP A 123 27.36 -21.59 30.84
N GLY A 124 28.52 -22.26 30.91
CA GLY A 124 28.70 -23.57 30.27
C GLY A 124 28.45 -23.62 28.74
N GLY A 125 28.60 -22.50 28.02
CA GLY A 125 28.29 -22.42 26.59
C GLY A 125 26.80 -22.22 26.27
N LEU A 126 25.99 -21.97 27.30
CA LEU A 126 24.58 -21.59 27.18
C LEU A 126 24.41 -20.10 27.44
N LEU A 127 23.52 -19.48 26.67
CA LEU A 127 23.07 -18.10 26.80
C LEU A 127 21.70 -18.07 27.49
N PHE A 128 21.50 -17.11 28.39
CA PHE A 128 20.23 -16.85 29.05
C PHE A 128 20.08 -15.36 29.35
N ILE A 129 18.88 -14.94 29.77
CA ILE A 129 18.59 -13.53 30.08
C ILE A 129 19.48 -13.04 31.23
N GLY A 130 20.25 -11.99 30.97
CA GLY A 130 21.11 -11.34 31.95
C GLY A 130 20.37 -10.30 32.81
N PRO A 131 21.02 -9.82 33.88
CA PRO A 131 20.42 -8.90 34.86
C PRO A 131 20.03 -7.54 34.25
N GLU A 132 20.76 -7.03 33.26
CA GLU A 132 20.42 -5.75 32.63
C GLU A 132 19.15 -5.87 31.76
N ALA A 133 18.97 -6.98 31.06
CA ALA A 133 17.75 -7.23 30.30
C ALA A 133 16.55 -7.41 31.24
N ALA A 134 16.72 -8.13 32.35
CA ALA A 134 15.67 -8.25 33.38
C ALA A 134 15.31 -6.88 34.00
N ARG A 135 16.30 -6.03 34.26
CA ARG A 135 16.09 -4.67 34.79
C ARG A 135 15.35 -3.77 33.81
N ARG A 136 15.71 -3.81 32.53
CA ARG A 136 15.14 -2.94 31.49
C ARG A 136 13.78 -3.40 30.98
N TYR A 137 13.60 -4.71 30.81
CA TYR A 137 12.45 -5.29 30.13
C TYR A 137 11.60 -6.18 31.03
N GLY A 138 12.05 -6.59 32.22
CA GLY A 138 11.33 -7.55 33.07
C GLY A 138 9.96 -7.07 33.56
N TYR A 139 9.68 -5.76 33.53
CA TYR A 139 8.35 -5.23 33.84
C TYR A 139 7.30 -5.73 32.84
N ARG A 140 6.14 -6.19 33.35
CA ARG A 140 5.06 -6.79 32.54
C ARG A 140 5.54 -7.95 31.64
N HIS A 141 6.33 -8.87 32.19
CA HIS A 141 6.75 -10.10 31.49
C HIS A 141 7.41 -9.84 30.13
N PHE A 142 8.32 -8.87 30.04
CA PHE A 142 9.03 -8.58 28.79
C PHE A 142 8.11 -8.14 27.64
N MET A 143 6.91 -7.62 27.92
CA MET A 143 5.96 -7.14 26.91
C MET A 143 6.60 -6.14 25.94
N ASN A 144 7.43 -5.22 26.46
CA ASN A 144 8.14 -4.24 25.63
C ASN A 144 9.17 -4.86 24.68
N LEU A 145 9.66 -6.07 24.96
CA LEU A 145 10.55 -6.83 24.09
C LEU A 145 9.78 -7.55 22.96
N THR A 146 8.49 -7.83 23.16
CA THR A 146 7.66 -8.53 22.16
C THR A 146 7.05 -7.63 21.09
N ALA A 147 7.06 -6.31 21.29
CA ALA A 147 6.56 -5.34 20.32
C ALA A 147 7.69 -4.90 19.37
N VAL A 148 7.60 -5.28 18.09
CA VAL A 148 8.53 -4.83 17.03
C VAL A 148 8.12 -3.46 16.45
N PHE A 149 6.85 -3.09 16.63
CA PHE A 149 6.30 -1.83 16.13
C PHE A 149 6.17 -0.83 17.27
N THR A 150 6.94 0.25 17.22
CA THR A 150 6.65 1.44 18.02
C THR A 150 5.45 2.12 17.36
N ALA A 151 4.28 2.01 17.98
CA ALA A 151 3.16 2.86 17.55
C ALA A 151 3.60 4.32 17.71
N PRO A 152 3.35 5.19 16.71
CA PRO A 152 3.61 6.62 16.90
C PRO A 152 2.82 7.09 18.14
N PRO A 153 3.42 7.93 19.00
CA PRO A 153 2.72 8.44 20.17
C PRO A 153 1.48 9.21 19.72
N GLU A 154 0.32 8.89 20.27
CA GLU A 154 -0.94 9.58 19.95
C GLU A 154 -1.36 10.43 21.15
N PHE A 155 -1.80 11.66 20.91
CA PHE A 155 -2.34 12.52 21.96
C PHE A 155 -3.81 12.22 22.18
N THR A 156 -4.20 12.06 23.44
CA THR A 156 -5.61 11.93 23.82
C THR A 156 -6.27 13.31 23.82
N VAL A 157 -7.32 13.49 23.03
CA VAL A 157 -8.05 14.75 22.89
C VAL A 157 -9.24 14.77 23.85
N LEU A 158 -9.26 15.77 24.73
CA LEU A 158 -10.21 15.92 25.83
C LEU A 158 -10.99 17.23 25.70
N ASN A 159 -12.31 17.16 25.79
CA ASN A 159 -13.13 18.33 26.10
C ASN A 159 -13.57 18.24 27.57
N GLY A 160 -12.96 19.06 28.43
CA GLY A 160 -13.13 18.98 29.88
C GLY A 160 -12.69 17.62 30.43
N ARG A 161 -13.65 16.73 30.72
CA ARG A 161 -13.42 15.36 31.22
C ARG A 161 -13.73 14.28 30.19
N THR A 162 -14.28 14.65 29.04
CA THR A 162 -14.76 13.71 28.02
C THR A 162 -13.66 13.48 26.99
N GLU A 163 -13.29 12.22 26.78
CA GLU A 163 -12.41 11.81 25.68
C GLU A 163 -13.19 11.85 24.36
N ILE A 164 -12.70 12.65 23.43
CA ILE A 164 -13.28 12.82 22.09
C ILE A 164 -12.63 11.85 21.11
N GLY A 165 -11.34 11.58 21.28
CA GLY A 165 -10.58 10.69 20.41
C GLY A 165 -9.08 10.92 20.54
N ARG A 166 -8.33 10.51 19.52
CA ARG A 166 -6.88 10.62 19.47
C ARG A 166 -6.41 11.41 18.26
N THR A 167 -5.31 12.13 18.42
CA THR A 167 -4.69 12.94 17.37
C THR A 167 -3.19 12.72 17.28
N ASP A 168 -2.67 12.93 16.08
CA ASP A 168 -1.24 12.87 15.80
C ASP A 168 -0.49 14.08 16.40
N PRO A 169 0.71 13.92 16.99
CA PRO A 169 1.52 15.02 17.51
C PRO A 169 1.89 16.05 16.45
N ASP A 170 2.04 15.67 15.18
CA ASP A 170 2.41 16.60 14.11
C ASP A 170 1.34 17.67 13.89
N LEU A 171 0.07 17.32 14.13
CA LEU A 171 -1.03 18.28 14.13
C LEU A 171 -0.97 19.28 15.28
N LEU A 172 -0.21 18.99 16.34
CA LEU A 172 -0.03 19.84 17.52
C LEU A 172 1.26 20.67 17.45
N THR A 173 2.23 20.28 16.63
CA THR A 173 3.50 20.99 16.43
C THR A 173 3.57 21.85 15.15
N GLU A 174 2.70 21.61 14.15
CA GLU A 174 2.68 22.40 12.90
C GLU A 174 2.59 23.91 13.19
N GLN A 175 3.40 24.73 12.51
CA GLN A 175 3.35 26.19 12.66
C GLN A 175 2.13 26.74 11.90
N ILE A 176 1.22 27.42 12.61
CA ILE A 176 -0.05 27.91 12.06
C ILE A 176 -0.25 29.34 12.56
N ASP A 177 -0.57 30.26 11.64
CA ASP A 177 -0.83 31.68 11.95
C ASP A 177 -2.18 31.93 12.66
N ASN A 178 -3.09 30.96 12.55
CA ASN A 178 -4.45 30.99 13.07
C ASN A 178 -4.60 30.09 14.31
N PRO A 179 -5.64 30.32 15.15
CA PRO A 179 -5.96 29.43 16.26
C PRO A 179 -6.10 27.97 15.79
N ARG A 180 -5.37 27.08 16.47
CA ARG A 180 -5.25 25.66 16.09
C ARG A 180 -6.59 24.95 16.29
N LYS A 181 -7.21 24.51 15.19
CA LYS A 181 -8.46 23.75 15.20
C LYS A 181 -8.22 22.31 14.73
N LEU A 182 -8.71 21.34 15.48
CA LEU A 182 -8.74 19.92 15.13
C LEU A 182 -10.13 19.56 14.59
N PHE A 183 -10.19 18.56 13.71
CA PHE A 183 -11.46 18.01 13.24
C PHE A 183 -11.55 16.52 13.61
N LEU A 184 -12.44 16.20 14.54
CA LEU A 184 -12.59 14.85 15.12
C LEU A 184 -14.08 14.54 15.29
N GLU A 185 -14.48 13.31 14.96
CA GLU A 185 -15.89 12.84 15.05
C GLU A 185 -16.88 13.78 14.32
N GLY A 186 -16.46 14.35 13.19
CA GLY A 186 -17.29 15.25 12.38
C GLY A 186 -17.50 16.65 12.98
N ARG A 187 -16.78 17.00 14.06
CA ARG A 187 -16.87 18.30 14.74
C ARG A 187 -15.53 19.01 14.78
N SER A 188 -15.59 20.34 14.79
CA SER A 188 -14.42 21.21 14.89
C SER A 188 -14.15 21.56 16.36
N TRP A 189 -12.88 21.48 16.76
CA TRP A 189 -12.43 21.61 18.13
C TRP A 189 -11.26 22.60 18.20
N LEU A 190 -11.37 23.65 18.99
CA LEU A 190 -10.28 24.61 19.21
C LEU A 190 -9.34 24.07 20.28
N VAL A 191 -8.04 23.98 19.98
CA VAL A 191 -7.01 23.57 20.94
C VAL A 191 -6.72 24.73 21.89
N THR A 192 -6.95 24.52 23.19
CA THR A 192 -6.70 25.51 24.23
C THR A 192 -5.39 25.27 24.95
N TYR A 193 -5.12 24.01 25.31
CA TYR A 193 -3.93 23.63 26.08
C TYR A 193 -3.41 22.25 25.66
N ILE A 194 -2.09 22.10 25.65
CA ILE A 194 -1.41 20.84 25.30
C ILE A 194 -0.49 20.48 26.46
N ASP A 195 -0.74 19.32 27.07
CA ASP A 195 0.12 18.71 28.08
C ASP A 195 0.99 17.64 27.41
N TRP A 196 2.22 18.03 27.07
CA TRP A 196 3.20 17.15 26.43
C TRP A 196 3.67 16.02 27.34
N ASN A 197 3.73 16.24 28.65
CA ASN A 197 4.20 15.23 29.60
C ASN A 197 3.18 14.10 29.78
N ARG A 198 1.89 14.41 29.63
CA ARG A 198 0.79 13.44 29.77
C ARG A 198 0.18 12.98 28.45
N GLU A 199 0.73 13.44 27.32
CA GLU A 199 0.20 13.17 25.96
C GLU A 199 -1.29 13.51 25.84
N ARG A 200 -1.69 14.67 26.37
CA ARG A 200 -3.10 15.12 26.40
C ARG A 200 -3.26 16.48 25.73
N CYS A 201 -4.30 16.59 24.92
CA CYS A 201 -4.70 17.83 24.28
C CYS A 201 -6.08 18.23 24.78
N PHE A 202 -6.24 19.44 25.30
CA PHE A 202 -7.53 19.97 25.73
C PHE A 202 -8.13 20.86 24.65
N VAL A 203 -9.42 20.66 24.40
CA VAL A 203 -10.14 21.33 23.32
C VAL A 203 -11.50 21.84 23.76
N GLU A 204 -11.96 22.91 23.12
CA GLU A 204 -13.31 23.44 23.24
C GLU A 204 -14.06 23.36 21.92
N PRO A 205 -15.41 23.27 21.92
CA PRO A 205 -16.20 23.28 20.70
C PRO A 205 -15.95 24.56 19.89
N ALA A 206 -15.74 24.41 18.59
CA ALA A 206 -15.56 25.54 17.69
C ALA A 206 -16.45 25.42 16.46
N ASP A 207 -16.92 26.55 15.95
CA ASP A 207 -17.66 26.58 14.69
C ASP A 207 -16.69 26.61 13.50
N GLY A 208 -16.87 25.63 12.61
CA GLY A 208 -16.25 25.55 11.31
C GLY A 208 -14.72 25.38 11.28
N GLY A 209 -14.23 24.75 10.21
CA GLY A 209 -12.81 24.53 9.97
C GLY A 209 -12.24 23.36 10.77
N GLY A 210 -10.94 23.38 11.01
CA GLY A 210 -10.23 22.28 11.65
C GLY A 210 -9.57 21.35 10.64
N ARG A 211 -8.40 20.84 11.00
CA ARG A 211 -7.65 19.87 10.20
C ARG A 211 -7.73 18.51 10.87
N ALA A 212 -7.97 17.49 10.05
CA ALA A 212 -7.77 16.11 10.42
C ALA A 212 -6.62 15.57 9.56
N ARG A 213 -5.53 15.20 10.20
CA ARG A 213 -4.35 14.62 9.58
C ARG A 213 -3.88 13.49 10.48
N TRP A 214 -3.89 12.29 9.93
CA TRP A 214 -3.17 11.18 10.52
C TRP A 214 -1.86 11.10 9.78
N SER A 215 -0.76 11.41 10.45
CA SER A 215 0.59 11.21 9.91
C SER A 215 0.85 9.71 9.92
N GLY A 216 0.21 8.98 9.00
CA GLY A 216 0.81 7.72 8.60
C GLY A 216 2.21 8.06 8.11
N PHE A 217 3.24 7.47 8.73
CA PHE A 217 4.63 7.53 8.28
C PHE A 217 4.66 7.60 6.73
N GLY A 218 4.94 8.78 6.17
CA GLY A 218 4.83 9.05 4.73
C GLY A 218 4.06 10.30 4.29
N ALA A 219 3.76 11.26 5.18
CA ALA A 219 3.14 12.53 4.79
C ALA A 219 4.08 13.51 4.06
N GLU A 220 5.40 13.29 4.12
CA GLU A 220 6.27 13.88 3.10
C GLU A 220 6.10 13.10 1.80
N ARG A 221 5.75 13.83 0.74
CA ARG A 221 5.68 13.36 -0.64
C ARG A 221 7.08 13.05 -1.17
N VAL A 222 7.87 12.25 -0.45
CA VAL A 222 9.11 11.66 -0.94
C VAL A 222 8.69 10.68 -2.03
N ARG A 223 8.62 11.19 -3.25
CA ARG A 223 8.36 10.34 -4.41
C ARG A 223 9.60 9.52 -4.68
N SER A 224 9.42 8.23 -4.91
CA SER A 224 10.51 7.40 -5.42
C SER A 224 11.10 8.03 -6.68
N PHE A 225 12.39 7.82 -6.91
CA PHE A 225 13.07 8.30 -8.12
C PHE A 225 12.28 7.95 -9.39
N ALA A 226 11.73 6.74 -9.45
CA ALA A 226 10.90 6.28 -10.55
C ALA A 226 9.62 7.12 -10.73
N LEU A 227 8.89 7.44 -9.66
CA LEU A 227 7.68 8.27 -9.73
C LEU A 227 8.01 9.72 -10.09
N ALA A 228 9.11 10.26 -9.58
CA ALA A 228 9.60 11.60 -9.96
C ALA A 228 9.98 11.67 -11.45
N ARG A 229 10.67 10.64 -11.97
CA ARG A 229 10.98 10.52 -13.41
C ARG A 229 9.73 10.40 -14.26
N ALA A 230 8.73 9.65 -13.81
CA ALA A 230 7.46 9.55 -14.52
C ALA A 230 6.70 10.88 -14.55
N ALA A 231 6.72 11.65 -13.45
CA ALA A 231 6.14 13.00 -13.44
C ALA A 231 6.86 13.91 -14.46
N ARG A 232 8.19 13.87 -14.52
CA ARG A 232 8.97 14.54 -15.57
C ARG A 232 8.54 14.09 -16.97
N ASP A 233 8.43 12.79 -17.20
CA ASP A 233 8.02 12.26 -18.51
C ASP A 233 6.62 12.77 -18.90
N VAL A 234 5.65 12.77 -17.98
CA VAL A 234 4.31 13.33 -18.22
C VAL A 234 4.36 14.80 -18.63
N LEU A 235 5.20 15.61 -17.97
CA LEU A 235 5.38 17.02 -18.30
C LEU A 235 6.06 17.22 -19.66
N LEU A 236 7.00 16.35 -20.01
CA LEU A 236 7.74 16.40 -21.28
C LEU A 236 6.98 15.78 -22.46
N VAL A 237 5.99 14.92 -22.23
CA VAL A 237 5.14 14.40 -23.31
C VAL A 237 4.38 15.53 -24.03
N ARG A 238 4.25 16.72 -23.42
CA ARG A 238 3.79 17.94 -24.13
C ARG A 238 4.70 18.39 -25.29
N THR A 239 5.92 17.84 -25.47
CA THR A 239 6.84 18.21 -26.57
C THR A 239 6.93 17.19 -27.72
N ARG A 240 6.13 16.11 -27.74
CA ARG A 240 6.07 15.22 -28.91
C ARG A 240 4.62 14.91 -29.31
N PRO A 241 4.16 15.25 -30.54
CA PRO A 241 2.85 14.81 -31.01
C PRO A 241 2.84 13.28 -31.12
N CYS A 242 1.94 12.64 -30.37
CA CYS A 242 1.82 11.19 -30.28
C CYS A 242 1.60 10.56 -31.66
N THR A 243 2.61 9.84 -32.16
CA THR A 243 2.47 8.89 -33.26
C THR A 243 1.81 7.62 -32.71
N LYS A 244 0.72 7.18 -33.33
CA LYS A 244 -0.02 5.95 -32.96
C LYS A 244 0.88 4.73 -33.15
N PRO A 245 0.93 3.75 -32.22
CA PRO A 245 1.57 2.47 -32.49
C PRO A 245 0.69 1.63 -33.42
N SER A 246 1.27 1.18 -34.53
CA SER A 246 0.70 0.21 -35.48
C SER A 246 1.02 -1.22 -35.02
N GLY A 247 0.01 -1.98 -34.59
CA GLY A 247 0.13 -3.41 -34.25
C GLY A 247 -1.25 -4.05 -34.01
N PRO A 248 -1.44 -5.35 -34.29
CA PRO A 248 -2.76 -5.98 -34.41
C PRO A 248 -3.43 -6.19 -33.04
N ARG A 249 -4.72 -5.84 -32.99
CA ARG A 249 -5.54 -5.67 -31.78
C ARG A 249 -6.06 -6.99 -31.22
N SER A 250 -5.65 -7.36 -30.00
CA SER A 250 -6.59 -7.92 -29.01
C SER A 250 -7.26 -6.75 -28.28
N ASN A 251 -8.57 -6.62 -28.42
CA ASN A 251 -9.35 -5.43 -28.12
C ASN A 251 -9.50 -5.19 -26.59
N PRO A 252 -8.92 -4.15 -25.97
CA PRO A 252 -9.30 -3.74 -24.63
C PRO A 252 -10.67 -3.02 -24.65
N PRO A 253 -11.47 -3.08 -23.58
CA PRO A 253 -12.79 -2.46 -23.56
C PRO A 253 -12.69 -0.95 -23.84
N ARG A 254 -13.50 -0.48 -24.81
CA ARG A 254 -13.51 0.85 -25.44
C ARG A 254 -13.72 2.07 -24.52
N ARG A 255 -13.57 1.95 -23.20
CA ARG A 255 -13.68 3.05 -22.24
C ARG A 255 -12.37 3.48 -21.58
N ALA A 256 -11.26 2.78 -21.80
CA ALA A 256 -9.98 3.07 -21.13
C ALA A 256 -8.95 3.85 -21.99
N THR A 257 -9.21 4.11 -23.28
CA THR A 257 -8.21 4.71 -24.19
C THR A 257 -8.56 6.14 -24.65
N LYS A 258 -9.39 6.88 -23.90
CA LYS A 258 -9.76 8.26 -24.25
C LYS A 258 -9.43 9.33 -23.19
N THR A 259 -8.64 9.02 -22.15
CA THR A 259 -8.36 9.99 -21.08
C THR A 259 -6.91 10.47 -21.04
N PHE A 260 -6.28 10.61 -22.20
CA PHE A 260 -4.98 11.28 -22.31
C PHE A 260 -4.95 12.20 -23.53
N THR A 261 -5.96 13.05 -23.69
CA THR A 261 -5.88 14.15 -24.64
C THR A 261 -6.78 15.32 -24.18
N VAL A 262 -6.09 16.36 -23.69
CA VAL A 262 -6.43 17.79 -23.80
C VAL A 262 -7.43 18.37 -22.79
N PHE A 263 -6.82 18.85 -21.69
CA PHE A 263 -7.10 20.15 -21.06
C PHE A 263 -7.45 21.22 -22.11
N ASN A 264 -8.62 21.85 -22.03
CA ASN A 264 -8.88 23.11 -22.74
C ASN A 264 -9.18 24.24 -21.73
N ARG A 265 -8.64 25.42 -22.04
CA ARG A 265 -8.45 26.59 -21.15
C ARG A 265 -9.71 27.42 -20.89
N GLU A 266 -10.90 26.90 -21.19
CA GLU A 266 -12.15 27.64 -21.06
C GLU A 266 -13.20 26.71 -20.44
N GLY A 267 -13.57 26.99 -19.19
CA GLY A 267 -14.39 26.12 -18.34
C GLY A 267 -15.84 25.90 -18.82
N ARG A 268 -16.02 25.11 -19.88
CA ARG A 268 -17.35 24.62 -20.30
C ARG A 268 -17.31 23.11 -20.52
N TRP A 269 -18.05 22.39 -19.67
CA TRP A 269 -18.44 21.01 -19.90
C TRP A 269 -19.52 20.96 -20.99
N SER A 270 -19.42 20.04 -21.95
CA SER A 270 -20.57 19.69 -22.81
C SER A 270 -20.67 18.18 -22.95
N PRO A 271 -21.86 17.58 -22.73
CA PRO A 271 -22.08 16.16 -22.89
C PRO A 271 -22.28 15.83 -24.38
N VAL A 272 -21.70 14.71 -24.83
CA VAL A 272 -21.93 14.17 -26.18
C VAL A 272 -23.23 13.32 -26.16
N PRO A 273 -24.19 13.50 -27.09
CA PRO A 273 -25.40 12.68 -27.14
C PRO A 273 -25.14 11.30 -27.79
N PRO A 274 -26.01 10.30 -27.55
CA PRO A 274 -25.84 8.96 -28.12
C PRO A 274 -26.19 8.93 -29.61
N THR A 275 -25.39 8.24 -30.41
CA THR A 275 -25.61 8.03 -31.84
C THR A 275 -26.61 6.89 -32.03
N GLU A 276 -27.68 7.14 -32.79
CA GLU A 276 -28.71 6.17 -33.15
C GLU A 276 -28.17 5.04 -34.04
N THR A 277 -28.67 3.83 -33.76
CA THR A 277 -28.50 2.61 -34.55
C THR A 277 -29.46 2.67 -35.75
N SER A 278 -28.94 2.69 -36.98
CA SER A 278 -29.77 2.52 -38.17
C SER A 278 -30.13 1.05 -38.36
N ALA A 279 -31.40 0.72 -38.09
CA ALA A 279 -32.05 -0.49 -38.56
C ALA A 279 -32.59 -0.26 -39.97
N GLY A 280 -32.13 -1.03 -40.95
CA GLY A 280 -32.70 -1.09 -42.30
C GLY A 280 -33.39 -2.43 -42.53
N GLY A 281 -34.71 -2.41 -42.67
CA GLY A 281 -35.55 -3.50 -43.18
C GLY A 281 -35.93 -3.29 -44.67
N PRO A 282 -36.80 -4.15 -45.27
CA PRO A 282 -36.39 -5.09 -46.32
C PRO A 282 -37.03 -4.86 -47.72
N GLY A 283 -36.48 -5.48 -48.77
CA GLY A 283 -37.03 -5.46 -50.14
C GLY A 283 -36.65 -6.67 -50.99
N ARG A 284 -37.68 -7.33 -51.56
CA ARG A 284 -37.78 -8.62 -52.28
C ARG A 284 -37.01 -8.75 -53.62
N GLY A 285 -36.72 -10.00 -54.05
CA GLY A 285 -36.70 -10.36 -55.49
C GLY A 285 -35.84 -11.56 -55.97
N THR A 286 -36.48 -12.73 -56.13
CA THR A 286 -36.29 -13.80 -57.17
C THR A 286 -34.99 -14.64 -57.29
N GLY A 287 -35.14 -16.00 -57.28
CA GLY A 287 -34.11 -17.05 -57.50
C GLY A 287 -33.82 -17.39 -58.99
N PRO A 288 -33.28 -18.58 -59.38
CA PRO A 288 -33.18 -19.87 -58.66
C PRO A 288 -31.79 -20.61 -58.66
N THR A 289 -31.77 -21.72 -57.89
CA THR A 289 -30.91 -22.92 -57.62
C THR A 289 -29.94 -23.48 -58.70
N PRO A 290 -29.14 -24.59 -58.48
CA PRO A 290 -28.67 -25.32 -57.26
C PRO A 290 -27.18 -25.85 -57.31
N ARG A 291 -26.79 -26.70 -56.32
CA ARG A 291 -25.66 -27.70 -56.22
C ARG A 291 -24.47 -27.23 -55.36
N ARG A 292 -23.85 -28.00 -54.45
CA ARG A 292 -23.80 -29.44 -54.10
C ARG A 292 -23.12 -29.57 -52.71
N ARG A 293 -23.52 -30.56 -51.89
CA ARG A 293 -22.66 -31.18 -50.84
C ARG A 293 -21.74 -32.24 -51.49
N PRO A 294 -20.61 -32.65 -50.86
CA PRO A 294 -20.59 -33.79 -49.91
C PRO A 294 -19.72 -33.47 -48.65
N HIS A 295 -19.86 -34.02 -47.44
CA HIS A 295 -19.88 -35.38 -46.87
C HIS A 295 -18.59 -36.23 -47.01
N CYS A 296 -17.84 -36.39 -45.91
CA CYS A 296 -17.29 -37.64 -45.28
C CYS A 296 -16.31 -37.22 -44.14
N GLN A 297 -16.44 -37.63 -42.86
CA GLN A 297 -16.23 -38.96 -42.25
C GLN A 297 -14.86 -39.56 -42.63
N ARG A 298 -13.98 -40.08 -41.76
CA ARG A 298 -14.10 -40.82 -40.50
C ARG A 298 -12.67 -41.10 -39.93
N SER A 299 -12.60 -41.40 -38.62
CA SER A 299 -11.66 -42.31 -37.91
C SER A 299 -10.14 -42.03 -37.97
N SER A 300 -9.32 -42.20 -36.93
CA SER A 300 -9.25 -43.29 -35.94
C SER A 300 -8.26 -42.95 -34.80
N SER A 301 -8.66 -43.11 -33.54
CA SER A 301 -7.80 -43.60 -32.44
C SER A 301 -7.68 -45.15 -32.55
N PRO A 302 -6.86 -45.91 -31.80
CA PRO A 302 -6.59 -45.86 -30.34
C PRO A 302 -5.08 -46.04 -30.01
N MET A 303 -4.52 -46.16 -28.80
CA MET A 303 -4.80 -46.95 -27.59
C MET A 303 -3.82 -46.46 -26.49
N SER A 304 -4.29 -46.05 -25.32
CA SER A 304 -4.11 -46.67 -23.98
C SER A 304 -2.72 -47.21 -23.61
N THR A 305 -2.18 -46.79 -22.47
CA THR A 305 -1.95 -47.66 -21.30
C THR A 305 -1.80 -46.80 -20.04
N ASP A 306 -2.55 -47.20 -19.02
CA ASP A 306 -2.70 -46.64 -17.69
C ASP A 306 -1.65 -47.17 -16.68
N MET A 307 -1.53 -46.42 -15.58
CA MET A 307 -1.35 -46.84 -14.18
C MET A 307 0.00 -46.70 -13.44
N PRO A 308 -0.05 -46.46 -12.11
CA PRO A 308 0.91 -45.67 -11.33
C PRO A 308 1.69 -46.50 -10.29
N TYR A 309 2.58 -45.85 -9.52
CA TYR A 309 3.00 -46.36 -8.22
C TYR A 309 3.18 -45.22 -7.20
N ALA A 310 2.63 -45.45 -6.02
CA ALA A 310 2.84 -44.68 -4.80
C ALA A 310 3.95 -45.35 -3.96
N ALA A 311 4.71 -44.53 -3.24
CA ALA A 311 5.36 -44.81 -1.97
C ALA A 311 5.52 -43.47 -1.23
#